data_AF-A0A443R6V1-F1
#
_entry.id   AF-A0A443R6V1-F1
#
_cell.length_a   1.000
_cell.length_b   1.000
_cell.length_c   1.000
_cell.angle_alpha   90.00
_cell.angle_beta   90.00
_cell.angle_gamma   90.00
#
_symmetry.space_group_name_H-M   'P 1'
#
loop_
_entity.id
_entity.type
_entity.pdbx_description
1 polymer ?
#
loop_
_entity_poly.entity_id
_entity_poly.type
_entity_poly.pdbx_seq_one_letter_code
_entity_poly.pdbx_strand_id
1 'polypeptide(L)'
;MALKTKRNDLDLKQKVKLIKEKETKPDMTQEELSNKFKIGRSTVSEILKNKSKILKIYENFDAKRKRTKVNSKYSNLDEIMSEWFKKASSMGLTLSGSILQEK
;
A
#
# COMPACT_ATOMS: atom_id res chain seq x y z
N MET A 1 -2.57 30.45 11.37
CA MET A 1 -2.22 29.58 10.21
C MET A 1 -2.31 28.14 10.66
N ALA A 2 -3.11 27.29 10.01
CA ALA A 2 -3.18 25.87 10.37
C ALA A 2 -1.91 25.15 9.89
N LEU A 3 -1.13 24.60 10.83
CA LEU A 3 0.05 23.80 10.51
C LEU A 3 -0.40 22.52 9.78
N LYS A 4 0.04 22.36 8.52
CA LYS A 4 -0.26 21.18 7.71
C LYS A 4 0.40 19.96 8.35
N THR A 5 -0.36 19.17 9.10
CA THR A 5 0.14 17.92 9.70
C THR A 5 0.49 16.93 8.60
N LYS A 6 1.71 16.37 8.66
CA LYS A 6 2.15 15.33 7.74
C LYS A 6 1.26 14.11 7.94
N ARG A 7 0.55 13.68 6.89
CA ARG A 7 -0.28 12.46 6.92
C ARG A 7 0.62 11.27 7.27
N ASN A 8 0.25 10.56 8.34
CA ASN A 8 0.95 9.34 8.74
C ASN A 8 0.48 8.18 7.87
N ASP A 9 1.15 7.97 6.74
CA ASP A 9 0.90 6.84 5.85
C ASP A 9 1.45 5.55 6.47
N LEU A 10 0.55 4.70 6.98
CA LEU A 10 0.91 3.37 7.49
C LEU A 10 1.34 2.44 6.35
N ASP A 11 2.36 1.66 6.68
CA ASP A 11 2.86 0.59 5.84
C ASP A 11 1.89 -0.62 5.79
N LEU A 12 1.99 -1.45 4.76
CA LEU A 12 1.10 -2.62 4.62
C LEU A 12 1.23 -3.57 5.81
N LYS A 13 2.46 -3.81 6.28
CA LYS A 13 2.73 -4.60 7.49
C LYS A 13 2.04 -4.03 8.73
N GLN A 14 2.05 -2.70 8.89
CA GLN A 14 1.41 -2.05 10.03
C GLN A 14 -0.11 -2.14 9.96
N LYS A 15 -0.70 -2.03 8.75
CA LYS A 15 -2.14 -2.23 8.54
C LYS A 15 -2.57 -3.65 8.88
N VAL A 16 -1.80 -4.67 8.48
CA VAL A 16 -2.07 -6.07 8.85
C VAL A 16 -1.93 -6.29 10.35
N LYS A 17 -0.92 -5.68 10.99
CA LYS A 17 -0.77 -5.75 12.46
C LYS A 17 -1.98 -5.15 13.18
N LEU A 18 -2.49 -4.02 12.71
CA LEU A 18 -3.70 -3.40 13.26
C LEU A 18 -4.91 -4.34 13.15
N ILE A 19 -5.11 -4.99 11.99
CA ILE A 19 -6.20 -5.95 11.79
C ILE A 19 -6.07 -7.12 12.76
N LYS A 20 -4.88 -7.73 12.86
CA LYS A 20 -4.62 -8.85 13.78
C LYS A 20 -4.86 -8.46 15.23
N GLU A 21 -4.41 -7.28 15.65
CA GLU A 21 -4.63 -6.81 17.02
C GLU A 21 -6.12 -6.64 17.34
N LYS A 22 -6.93 -6.15 16.39
CA LYS A 22 -8.38 -6.04 16.58
C LYS A 22 -9.07 -7.42 16.61
N GLU A 23 -8.56 -8.40 15.88
CA GLU A 23 -9.09 -9.77 15.89
C GLU A 23 -8.69 -10.53 17.17
N THR A 24 -7.48 -10.32 17.70
CA THR A 24 -7.04 -10.93 18.97
C THR A 24 -7.68 -10.26 20.20
N LYS A 25 -7.97 -8.96 20.13
CA LYS A 25 -8.57 -8.18 21.22
C LYS A 25 -9.86 -7.50 20.75
N PRO A 26 -11.00 -8.22 20.76
CA PRO A 26 -12.26 -7.67 20.29
C PRO A 26 -12.75 -6.48 21.13
N ASP A 27 -12.43 -6.45 22.43
CA ASP A 27 -12.83 -5.40 23.37
C ASP A 27 -12.11 -4.06 23.14
N MET A 28 -10.99 -4.08 22.42
CA MET A 28 -10.18 -2.88 22.20
C MET A 28 -10.92 -1.89 21.30
N THR A 29 -11.07 -0.67 21.76
CA THR A 29 -11.80 0.37 21.05
C THR A 29 -11.00 0.92 19.86
N GLN A 30 -11.71 1.50 18.90
CA GLN A 30 -11.05 2.14 17.75
C GLN A 30 -10.21 3.35 18.17
N GLU A 31 -10.54 4.00 19.30
CA GLU A 31 -9.76 5.11 19.85
C GLU A 31 -8.40 4.65 20.39
N GLU A 32 -8.36 3.51 21.08
CA GLU A 32 -7.09 2.92 21.55
C GLU A 32 -6.18 2.53 20.37
N LEU A 33 -6.76 1.95 19.31
CA LEU A 33 -6.04 1.68 18.06
C LEU A 33 -5.55 2.96 17.38
N SER A 34 -6.40 4.00 17.34
CA SER A 34 -6.07 5.31 16.79
C SER A 34 -4.84 5.91 17.49
N ASN A 35 -4.83 5.87 18.82
CA ASN A 35 -3.75 6.39 19.66
C ASN A 35 -2.47 5.57 19.49
N LYS A 36 -2.58 4.23 19.52
CA LYS A 36 -1.43 3.32 19.39
C LYS A 36 -0.72 3.46 18.05
N PHE A 37 -1.47 3.57 16.96
CA PHE A 37 -0.92 3.67 15.61
C PHE A 37 -0.72 5.13 15.14
N LYS A 38 -1.09 6.13 15.97
CA LYS A 38 -1.05 7.56 15.65
C LYS A 38 -1.71 7.87 14.30
N ILE A 39 -2.91 7.34 14.11
CA ILE A 39 -3.76 7.58 12.93
C ILE A 39 -5.11 8.11 13.38
N GLY A 40 -5.92 8.62 12.45
CA GLY A 40 -7.28 9.04 12.75
C GLY A 40 -8.23 7.86 12.91
N ARG A 41 -9.28 8.02 13.72
CA ARG A 41 -10.35 7.03 13.92
C ARG A 41 -11.00 6.59 12.61
N SER A 42 -11.23 7.53 11.69
CA SER A 42 -11.77 7.25 10.36
C SER A 42 -10.88 6.28 9.57
N THR A 43 -9.56 6.46 9.65
CA THR A 43 -8.57 5.58 9.02
C THR A 43 -8.59 4.17 9.62
N VAL A 44 -8.72 4.04 10.95
CA VAL A 44 -8.88 2.73 11.62
C VAL A 44 -10.11 2.01 11.06
N SER A 45 -11.26 2.69 11.03
CA SER A 45 -12.51 2.13 10.49
C SER A 45 -12.35 1.70 9.03
N GLU A 46 -11.70 2.52 8.20
CA GLU A 46 -11.51 2.21 6.78
C GLU A 46 -10.57 1.02 6.54
N ILE A 47 -9.53 0.87 7.37
CA ILE A 47 -8.64 -0.30 7.36
C ILE A 47 -9.43 -1.56 7.74
N LEU A 48 -10.26 -1.50 8.79
CA LEU A 48 -11.06 -2.64 9.22
C LEU A 48 -12.11 -3.05 8.17
N LYS A 49 -12.77 -2.07 7.53
CA LYS A 49 -13.71 -2.32 6.42
C LYS A 49 -13.02 -3.01 5.23
N ASN A 50 -11.81 -2.59 4.89
CA ASN A 50 -11.05 -3.13 3.75
C ASN A 50 -10.10 -4.29 4.13
N LYS A 51 -10.30 -4.93 5.28
CA LYS A 51 -9.35 -5.93 5.81
C LYS A 51 -9.01 -7.05 4.84
N SER A 52 -10.00 -7.58 4.13
CA SER A 52 -9.82 -8.67 3.16
C SER A 52 -8.93 -8.27 1.99
N LYS A 53 -9.10 -7.04 1.47
CA LYS A 53 -8.26 -6.49 0.41
C LYS A 53 -6.82 -6.30 0.89
N ILE A 54 -6.65 -5.78 2.11
CA ILE A 54 -5.32 -5.53 2.69
C ILE A 54 -4.55 -6.85 2.86
N LEU A 55 -5.21 -7.91 3.34
CA LEU A 55 -4.60 -9.23 3.50
C LEU A 55 -4.20 -9.85 2.14
N LYS A 56 -5.09 -9.81 1.14
CA LYS A 56 -4.77 -10.30 -0.22
C LYS A 56 -3.57 -9.57 -0.83
N ILE A 57 -3.47 -8.26 -0.61
CA ILE A 57 -2.35 -7.47 -1.13
C ILE A 57 -1.06 -7.82 -0.38
N TYR A 58 -1.15 -8.09 0.93
CA TYR A 58 0.00 -8.50 1.74
C TYR A 58 0.56 -9.86 1.32
N GLU A 59 -0.27 -10.79 0.86
CA GLU A 59 0.20 -12.08 0.33
C GLU A 59 0.89 -11.94 -1.03
N ASN A 60 0.45 -10.99 -1.87
CA ASN A 60 0.93 -10.85 -3.25
C ASN A 60 2.06 -9.79 -3.42
N PHE A 61 2.28 -8.90 -2.44
CA PHE A 61 3.20 -7.78 -2.57
C PHE A 61 4.09 -7.58 -1.34
N ASP A 62 5.20 -6.86 -1.55
CA ASP A 62 6.16 -6.53 -0.50
C ASP A 62 5.49 -5.83 0.70
N ALA A 63 5.84 -6.31 1.90
CA ALA A 63 5.30 -5.83 3.16
C ALA A 63 5.57 -4.34 3.42
N LYS A 64 6.65 -3.78 2.84
CA LYS A 64 7.09 -2.37 2.99
C LYS A 64 6.34 -1.38 2.08
N ARG A 65 5.31 -1.84 1.38
CA ARG A 65 4.55 -1.02 0.43
C ARG A 65 3.50 -0.17 1.16
N LYS A 66 3.63 1.16 1.08
CA LYS A 66 2.65 2.06 1.71
C LYS A 66 1.34 2.24 0.93
N ARG A 67 1.40 2.12 -0.41
CA ARG A 67 0.29 2.38 -1.34
C ARG A 67 0.03 1.19 -2.25
N THR A 68 -1.24 0.92 -2.51
CA THR A 68 -1.68 -0.09 -3.47
C THR A 68 -1.51 0.45 -4.90
N LYS A 69 -1.24 -0.43 -5.88
CA LYS A 69 -1.26 -0.04 -7.29
C LYS A 69 -2.65 0.54 -7.59
N VAL A 70 -2.71 1.77 -8.07
CA VAL A 70 -3.96 2.34 -8.59
C VAL A 70 -4.25 1.63 -9.89
N ASN A 71 -5.45 1.09 -10.05
CA ASN A 71 -5.86 0.53 -11.33
C ASN A 71 -5.94 1.68 -12.35
N SER A 72 -4.92 1.81 -13.18
CA SER A 72 -4.87 2.80 -14.26
C SER A 72 -5.85 2.40 -15.35
N LYS A 73 -6.36 3.38 -16.11
CA LYS A 73 -7.15 3.11 -17.33
C LYS A 73 -6.44 2.17 -18.29
N TYR A 74 -5.12 2.08 -18.20
CA TYR A 74 -4.24 1.28 -19.04
C TYR A 74 -3.55 0.14 -18.29
N SER A 75 -4.18 -0.47 -17.27
CA SER A 75 -3.51 -1.49 -16.44
C SER A 75 -2.97 -2.68 -17.25
N ASN A 76 -3.56 -3.02 -18.39
CA ASN A 76 -3.04 -4.04 -19.31
C ASN A 76 -1.72 -3.59 -19.96
N LEU A 77 -1.65 -2.35 -20.44
CA LEU A 77 -0.41 -1.77 -21.00
C LEU A 77 0.66 -1.67 -19.93
N ASP A 78 0.31 -1.26 -18.70
CA ASP A 78 1.25 -1.21 -17.57
C ASP A 78 1.85 -2.60 -17.28
N GLU A 79 1.06 -3.67 -17.43
CA GLU A 79 1.50 -5.04 -17.22
C GLU A 79 2.47 -5.48 -18.33
N ILE A 80 2.12 -5.25 -19.59
CA ILE A 80 2.98 -5.53 -20.76
C ILE A 80 4.31 -4.77 -20.65
N MET A 81 4.27 -3.47 -20.32
CA MET A 81 5.47 -2.66 -20.12
C MET A 81 6.31 -3.16 -18.95
N SER A 82 5.68 -3.59 -17.86
CA SER A 82 6.39 -4.17 -16.70
C SER A 82 7.10 -5.47 -17.07
N GLU A 83 6.49 -6.33 -17.88
CA GLU A 83 7.10 -7.56 -18.38
C GLU A 83 8.26 -7.28 -19.33
N TRP A 84 8.06 -6.37 -20.29
CA TRP A 84 9.11 -5.95 -21.22
C TRP A 84 10.31 -5.38 -20.46
N PHE A 85 10.07 -4.51 -19.48
CA PHE A 85 11.11 -3.93 -18.66
C PHE A 85 11.90 -4.98 -17.87
N LYS A 86 11.22 -5.97 -17.27
CA LYS A 86 11.90 -7.09 -16.58
C LYS A 86 12.80 -7.87 -17.53
N LYS A 87 12.33 -8.16 -18.75
CA LYS A 87 13.12 -8.85 -19.78
C LYS A 87 14.33 -8.04 -20.19
N ALA A 88 14.15 -6.74 -20.47
CA ALA A 88 15.24 -5.85 -20.86
C ALA A 88 16.27 -5.61 -19.74
N SER A 89 15.81 -5.47 -18.49
CA SER A 89 16.69 -5.35 -17.32
C SER A 89 17.48 -6.63 -17.06
N SER A 90 16.89 -7.82 -17.28
CA SER A 90 17.61 -9.09 -17.18
C SER A 90 18.68 -9.27 -18.26
N MET A 91 18.58 -8.52 -19.37
CA MET A 91 19.57 -8.47 -20.44
C MET A 91 20.74 -7.51 -20.11
N GLY A 92 20.74 -6.90 -18.92
CA GLY A 92 21.81 -6.01 -18.44
C GLY A 92 21.71 -4.58 -18.96
N LEU A 93 20.61 -4.21 -19.63
CA LEU A 93 20.40 -2.87 -20.14
C LEU A 93 19.88 -1.96 -19.01
N THR A 94 20.66 -0.94 -18.65
CA THR A 94 20.20 0.15 -17.79
C THR A 94 19.30 1.07 -18.60
N LEU A 95 18.01 0.76 -18.63
CA LEU A 95 17.02 1.59 -19.29
C LEU A 95 16.75 2.85 -18.46
N SER A 96 17.15 4.01 -18.98
CA SER A 96 16.76 5.31 -18.44
C SER A 96 15.27 5.56 -18.70
N GLY A 97 14.60 6.24 -17.78
CA GLY A 97 13.16 6.55 -17.89
C GLY A 97 12.79 7.29 -19.18
N SER A 98 13.72 8.03 -19.78
CA SER A 98 13.54 8.71 -21.07
C SER A 98 13.30 7.72 -22.22
N ILE A 99 14.04 6.60 -22.28
CA ILE A 99 13.85 5.56 -23.29
C ILE A 99 12.48 4.88 -23.13
N LEU A 100 12.00 4.80 -21.89
CA LEU A 100 10.70 4.19 -21.59
C LEU A 100 9.51 5.04 -22.02
N GLN A 101 9.68 6.36 -22.13
CA GLN A 101 8.63 7.28 -22.55
C GLN A 101 8.55 7.47 -24.06
N GLU A 102 9.66 7.21 -24.76
CA GLU A 102 9.78 7.35 -26.21
C GLU A 102 9.24 6.12 -26.98
N LYS A 103 9.03 5.00 -26.27
CA LYS A 103 8.52 3.73 -26.80
C LYS A 103 7.08 3.46 -26.36
#